data_AF-A0A2Z2NXE0-F1
#
_entry.id   AF-A0A2Z2NXE0-F1
#
_cell.length_a   1.000
_cell.length_b   1.000
_cell.length_c   1.000
_cell.angle_alpha   90.00
_cell.angle_beta   90.00
_cell.angle_gamma   90.00
#
_symmetry.space_group_name_H-M   'P 1'
#
loop_
_entity.id
_entity.type
_entity.pdbx_description
1 polymer ?
#
loop_
_entity_poly.entity_id
_entity_poly.type
_entity_poly.pdbx_seq_one_letter_code
_entity_poly.pdbx_strand_id
1 'polypeptide(L)'
;MVSRIHEGIVTSNRDTRTQHDKMISLLQSIDMASSFYFVADAFYANQKIIKGLVNEGNHLVTRIKNNAVGYKIPKPCQRRKRGRPAKYGERMPLASIRHKPGPFHKGTQSRLWRP
;
A
#
# COMPACT_ATOMS: atom_id res chain seq x y z
N MET A 1 -23.27 5.38 5.75
CA MET A 1 -23.34 5.64 4.29
C MET A 1 -22.01 5.25 3.65
N VAL A 2 -21.93 4.16 2.89
CA VAL A 2 -21.07 3.94 1.70
C VAL A 2 -21.57 2.61 1.08
N SER A 3 -22.62 2.65 0.25
CA SER A 3 -23.30 1.42 -0.24
C SER A 3 -23.10 1.13 -1.73
N ARG A 4 -22.11 1.72 -2.42
CA ARG A 4 -22.00 1.61 -3.89
C ARG A 4 -20.67 1.13 -4.49
N ILE A 5 -19.64 0.79 -3.69
CA ILE A 5 -18.42 0.12 -4.20
C ILE A 5 -18.49 -1.40 -3.95
N HIS A 6 -19.67 -2.02 -4.13
CA HIS A 6 -19.86 -3.47 -3.94
C HIS A 6 -20.41 -4.20 -5.18
N GLU A 7 -20.74 -3.51 -6.28
CA GLU A 7 -21.41 -4.13 -7.44
C GLU A 7 -20.61 -5.24 -8.14
N GLY A 8 -19.31 -5.37 -7.88
CA GLY A 8 -18.46 -6.45 -8.42
C GLY A 8 -17.95 -7.46 -7.39
N ILE A 9 -18.33 -7.35 -6.11
CA ILE A 9 -17.77 -8.17 -5.03
C ILE A 9 -18.81 -9.20 -4.58
N VAL A 10 -18.55 -10.48 -4.85
CA VAL A 10 -19.39 -11.58 -4.33
C VAL A 10 -19.31 -11.57 -2.80
N THR A 11 -20.43 -11.35 -2.14
CA THR A 11 -20.56 -11.46 -0.68
C THR A 11 -21.56 -12.57 -0.36
N SER A 12 -21.05 -13.79 -0.15
CA SER A 12 -21.85 -14.88 0.39
C SER A 12 -21.20 -15.38 1.68
N ASN A 13 -21.98 -15.99 2.57
CA ASN A 13 -21.43 -16.66 3.77
C ASN A 13 -20.47 -17.81 3.44
N ARG A 14 -20.43 -18.28 2.18
CA ARG A 14 -19.48 -19.29 1.71
C ARG A 14 -18.16 -18.69 1.24
N ASP A 15 -18.09 -17.37 1.06
CA ASP A 15 -16.88 -16.72 0.60
C ASP A 15 -15.91 -16.54 1.78
N THR A 16 -14.77 -17.23 1.70
CA THR A 16 -13.71 -17.20 2.70
C THR A 16 -12.68 -16.09 2.47
N ARG A 17 -12.82 -15.32 1.38
CA ARG A 17 -11.91 -14.21 1.04
C ARG A 17 -12.12 -13.04 2.00
N THR A 18 -11.02 -12.45 2.46
CA THR A 18 -11.07 -11.22 3.27
C THR A 18 -11.45 -10.02 2.40
N GLN A 19 -11.89 -8.92 3.02
CA GLN A 19 -12.19 -7.67 2.30
C GLN A 19 -11.02 -7.17 1.44
N HIS A 20 -9.78 -7.38 1.90
CA HIS A 20 -8.57 -7.05 1.13
C HIS A 20 -8.39 -7.93 -0.10
N ASP A 21 -8.67 -9.23 0.02
CA ASP A 21 -8.55 -10.18 -1.10
C ASP A 21 -9.58 -9.85 -2.19
N LYS A 22 -10.79 -9.43 -1.78
CA LYS A 22 -11.85 -8.99 -2.70
C LYS A 22 -11.46 -7.71 -3.44
N MET A 23 -10.85 -6.75 -2.74
CA MET A 23 -10.37 -5.51 -3.37
C MET A 23 -9.23 -5.75 -4.36
N ILE A 24 -8.28 -6.64 -4.04
CA ILE A 24 -7.23 -7.01 -4.99
C ILE A 24 -7.85 -7.66 -6.22
N SER A 25 -8.77 -8.60 -6.04
CA SER A 25 -9.47 -9.25 -7.16
C SER A 25 -10.24 -8.24 -8.02
N LEU A 26 -10.84 -7.22 -7.42
CA LEU A 26 -11.53 -6.16 -8.14
C LEU A 26 -10.53 -5.32 -8.96
N LEU A 27 -9.41 -4.91 -8.34
CA LEU A 27 -8.37 -4.14 -9.02
C LEU A 27 -7.77 -4.92 -10.20
N GLN A 28 -7.56 -6.22 -10.04
CA GLN A 28 -7.09 -7.11 -11.10
C GLN A 28 -8.10 -7.30 -12.24
N SER A 29 -9.40 -7.21 -11.93
CA SER A 29 -10.46 -7.32 -12.95
C SER A 29 -10.56 -6.07 -13.82
N ILE A 30 -10.07 -4.94 -13.31
CA ILE A 30 -9.95 -3.71 -14.08
C ILE A 30 -8.67 -3.84 -14.90
N ASP A 31 -8.79 -4.42 -16.09
CA ASP A 31 -7.69 -4.59 -17.04
C ASP A 31 -7.20 -3.22 -17.55
N MET A 32 -6.33 -2.57 -16.78
CA MET A 32 -5.69 -1.32 -17.17
C MET A 32 -4.36 -1.61 -17.86
N ALA A 33 -4.20 -1.07 -19.06
CA ALA A 33 -2.97 -1.18 -19.85
C ALA A 33 -1.75 -0.46 -19.22
N SER A 34 -1.96 0.37 -18.19
CA SER A 34 -0.92 1.21 -17.58
C SER A 34 -0.96 1.17 -16.06
N SER A 35 0.20 1.30 -15.42
CA SER A 35 0.33 1.46 -13.97
C SER A 35 -0.57 2.58 -13.43
N PHE A 36 -1.31 2.30 -12.35
CA PHE A 36 -2.20 3.28 -11.72
C PHE A 36 -1.86 3.53 -10.25
N TYR A 37 -2.43 4.61 -9.71
CA TYR A 37 -2.37 4.94 -8.29
C TYR A 37 -3.67 4.58 -7.60
N PHE A 38 -3.62 3.58 -6.71
CA PHE A 38 -4.72 3.26 -5.82
C PHE A 38 -4.68 4.15 -4.58
N VAL A 39 -5.63 5.08 -4.47
CA VAL A 39 -5.76 5.95 -3.30
C VAL A 39 -6.74 5.32 -2.32
N ALA A 40 -6.28 5.00 -1.12
CA ALA A 40 -7.08 4.28 -0.13
C ALA A 40 -6.84 4.78 1.30
N ASP A 41 -7.79 4.50 2.20
CA ASP A 41 -7.63 4.81 3.61
C ASP A 41 -6.53 3.95 4.29
N ALA A 42 -6.24 4.24 5.56
CA ALA A 42 -5.23 3.52 6.33
C ALA A 42 -5.58 2.05 6.59
N PHE A 43 -6.84 1.64 6.38
CA PHE A 43 -7.26 0.25 6.54
C PHE A 43 -6.64 -0.64 5.44
N TYR A 44 -6.46 -0.09 4.24
CA TYR A 44 -5.78 -0.76 3.13
C TYR A 44 -4.23 -0.73 3.20
N ALA A 45 -3.65 -0.03 4.18
CA ALA A 45 -2.19 -0.01 4.42
C ALA A 45 -1.71 -1.31 5.09
N ASN A 46 -1.86 -2.45 4.42
CA ASN A 46 -1.44 -3.77 4.90
C ASN A 46 -0.61 -4.53 3.87
N GLN A 47 0.07 -5.57 4.34
CA GLN A 47 1.01 -6.34 3.52
C GLN A 47 0.35 -6.98 2.29
N LYS A 48 -0.90 -7.44 2.38
CA LYS A 48 -1.59 -8.08 1.25
C LYS A 48 -1.83 -7.09 0.12
N ILE A 49 -2.41 -5.93 0.42
CA ILE A 49 -2.68 -4.87 -0.56
C ILE A 49 -1.37 -4.34 -1.16
N ILE A 50 -0.39 -4.02 -0.31
CA ILE A 50 0.90 -3.48 -0.76
C ILE A 50 1.59 -4.46 -1.71
N LYS A 51 1.67 -5.75 -1.34
CA LYS A 51 2.30 -6.76 -2.20
C LYS A 51 1.51 -6.99 -3.49
N GLY A 52 0.18 -7.05 -3.42
CA GLY A 52 -0.66 -7.21 -4.60
C GLY A 52 -0.38 -6.13 -5.64
N LEU A 53 -0.43 -4.87 -5.21
CA LEU A 53 -0.18 -3.72 -6.09
C LEU A 53 1.26 -3.69 -6.60
N VAL A 54 2.26 -3.86 -5.73
CA VAL A 54 3.68 -3.79 -6.14
C VAL A 54 4.05 -4.91 -7.11
N ASN A 55 3.53 -6.11 -6.92
CA ASN A 55 3.79 -7.24 -7.82
C ASN A 55 3.23 -7.01 -9.24
N GLU A 56 2.17 -6.21 -9.35
CA GLU A 56 1.54 -5.83 -10.63
C GLU A 56 2.11 -4.53 -11.21
N GLY A 57 3.09 -3.91 -10.56
CA GLY A 57 3.64 -2.62 -10.99
C GLY A 57 2.71 -1.43 -10.72
N ASN A 58 1.74 -1.58 -9.82
CA ASN A 58 0.81 -0.54 -9.40
C ASN A 58 1.26 0.15 -8.11
N HIS A 59 0.77 1.36 -7.88
CA HIS A 59 1.16 2.20 -6.75
C HIS A 59 0.04 2.35 -5.72
N LEU A 60 0.38 2.34 -4.43
CA LEU A 60 -0.55 2.60 -3.33
C LEU A 60 -0.28 3.96 -2.70
N VAL A 61 -1.30 4.81 -2.62
CA VAL A 61 -1.28 6.06 -1.86
C VAL A 61 -2.25 5.94 -0.70
N THR A 62 -1.72 5.88 0.52
CA THR A 62 -2.53 5.69 1.74
C THR A 62 -1.92 6.40 2.92
N ARG A 63 -2.73 6.65 3.95
CA ARG A 63 -2.23 7.08 5.25
C ARG A 63 -1.52 5.91 5.93
N ILE A 64 -0.30 6.15 6.37
CA ILE A 64 0.47 5.17 7.13
C ILE A 64 -0.08 5.03 8.55
N LYS A 65 -0.07 3.82 9.09
CA LYS A 65 -0.43 3.59 10.50
C LYS A 65 0.69 4.09 11.42
N ASN A 66 0.35 4.69 12.55
CA ASN A 66 1.34 5.17 13.53
C ASN A 66 2.23 4.06 14.10
N ASN A 67 1.75 2.81 14.11
CA ASN A 67 2.51 1.64 14.55
C ASN A 67 3.26 0.94 13.41
N ALA A 68 3.32 1.54 12.21
CA ALA A 68 4.04 0.95 11.09
C ALA A 68 5.55 0.99 11.34
N VAL A 69 6.21 -0.12 11.01
CA VAL A 69 7.63 -0.36 11.29
C VAL A 69 8.30 -0.89 10.03
N GLY A 70 9.41 -0.25 9.65
CA GLY A 70 10.35 -0.77 8.66
C GLY A 70 11.49 -1.51 9.33
N TYR A 71 12.15 -2.37 8.57
CA TYR A 71 13.39 -3.03 8.98
C TYR A 71 14.48 -2.70 7.97
N LYS A 72 15.68 -2.35 8.45
CA LYS A 72 16.85 -2.26 7.57
C LYS A 72 17.21 -3.65 7.04
N ILE A 73 17.97 -3.68 5.95
CA ILE A 73 18.60 -4.90 5.46
C ILE A 73 19.54 -5.42 6.57
N PRO A 74 19.45 -6.71 6.95
CA PRO A 74 20.32 -7.28 7.98
C PRO A 74 21.78 -7.16 7.55
N LYS A 75 22.66 -6.77 8.49
CA LYS A 75 24.10 -6.71 8.21
C LYS A 75 24.60 -8.11 7.82
N PRO A 76 25.35 -8.26 6.72
CA PRO A 76 25.88 -9.56 6.33
C PRO A 76 26.79 -10.07 7.43
N CYS A 77 26.57 -11.31 7.86
CA CYS A 77 27.41 -11.92 8.89
C CYS A 77 28.71 -12.38 8.23
N GLN A 78 29.84 -11.77 8.59
CA GLN A 78 31.14 -12.11 8.00
C GLN A 78 31.56 -13.56 8.28
N ARG A 79 31.09 -14.15 9.38
CA ARG A 79 31.33 -15.55 9.75
C ARG A 79 29.99 -16.24 10.02
N ARG A 80 29.73 -17.39 9.37
CA ARG A 80 28.50 -18.17 9.61
C ARG A 80 28.39 -18.52 11.09
N LYS A 81 27.32 -18.05 11.72
CA LYS A 81 26.89 -18.47 13.06
C LYS A 81 25.90 -19.63 12.93
N ARG A 82 25.78 -20.45 13.98
CA ARG A 82 24.77 -21.50 14.06
C ARG A 82 23.37 -20.88 14.03
N GLY A 83 22.47 -21.45 13.23
CA GLY A 83 21.06 -21.02 13.12
C GLY A 83 20.68 -20.38 11.79
N ARG A 84 19.39 -20.04 11.64
CA ARG A 84 18.85 -19.41 10.42
C ARG A 84 19.38 -17.97 10.30
N PRO A 85 19.84 -17.53 9.12
CA PRO A 85 20.20 -16.13 8.89
C PRO A 85 19.07 -15.17 9.25
N ALA A 86 19.41 -14.02 9.82
CA ALA A 86 18.44 -12.98 10.16
C ALA A 86 17.78 -12.47 8.88
N LYS A 87 16.44 -12.40 8.86
CA LYS A 87 15.65 -11.85 7.75
C LYS A 87 15.53 -10.33 7.83
N TYR A 88 15.57 -9.77 9.03
CA TYR A 88 15.34 -8.37 9.31
C TYR A 88 16.51 -7.79 10.10
N GLY A 89 16.96 -6.59 9.74
CA GLY A 89 17.95 -5.83 10.48
C GLY A 89 17.31 -4.98 11.57
N GLU A 90 17.87 -3.80 11.80
CA GLU A 90 17.40 -2.84 12.79
C GLU A 90 15.92 -2.45 12.57
N ARG A 91 15.14 -2.47 13.66
CA ARG A 91 13.74 -2.06 13.69
C ARG A 91 13.64 -0.54 13.70
N MET A 92 12.92 0.04 12.74
CA MET A 92 12.74 1.49 12.60
C MET A 92 11.25 1.85 12.50
N PRO A 93 10.66 2.57 13.48
CA PRO A 93 9.31 3.09 13.36
C PRO A 93 9.20 4.05 12.17
N LEU A 94 8.23 3.87 11.28
CA LEU A 94 8.15 4.72 10.08
C LEU A 94 7.73 6.16 10.42
N ALA A 95 7.07 6.37 11.55
CA ALA A 95 6.76 7.70 12.07
C ALA A 95 8.01 8.53 12.40
N SER A 96 9.17 7.91 12.66
CA SER A 96 10.42 8.66 12.87
C SER A 96 11.03 9.17 11.56
N ILE A 97 10.64 8.60 10.42
CA ILE A 97 11.03 9.02 9.07
C ILE A 97 10.12 10.20 8.66
N ARG A 98 10.22 11.31 9.39
CA ARG A 98 9.54 12.55 9.02
C ARG A 98 10.41 13.31 8.02
N HIS A 99 9.95 13.38 6.78
CA HIS A 99 10.45 14.36 5.84
C HIS A 99 10.13 15.76 6.38
N LYS A 100 11.11 16.67 6.44
CA LYS A 100 10.80 18.10 6.64
C LYS A 100 9.98 18.52 5.42
N PRO A 101 8.73 18.96 5.55
CA PRO A 101 7.98 19.40 4.39
C PRO A 101 8.74 20.55 3.74
N GLY A 102 9.10 20.40 2.46
CA GLY A 102 9.51 21.53 1.65
C GLY A 102 8.35 22.52 1.50
N PRO A 103 8.59 23.75 1.05
CA PRO A 103 7.51 24.70 0.83
C PRO A 103 6.43 24.08 -0.07
N PHE A 104 5.18 24.06 0.40
CA PHE A 104 4.05 23.59 -0.37
C PHE A 104 3.75 24.63 -1.45
N HIS A 105 4.20 24.36 -2.67
CA HIS A 105 3.92 25.22 -3.81
C HIS A 105 2.48 24.94 -4.23
N LYS A 106 1.58 25.89 -3.97
CA LYS A 106 0.20 25.82 -4.48
C LYS A 106 0.30 25.83 -6.01
N GLY A 107 -0.13 24.73 -6.64
CA GLY A 107 -0.24 24.68 -8.10
C GLY A 107 -1.19 25.78 -8.56
N THR A 108 -0.68 26.71 -9.37
CA THR A 108 -1.49 27.74 -10.01
C THR A 108 -2.49 27.03 -10.91
N GLN A 109 -3.76 26.92 -10.49
CA GLN A 109 -4.82 26.40 -11.35
C GLN A 109 -4.96 27.33 -12.55
N SER A 110 -4.52 26.90 -13.73
CA SER A 110 -4.94 27.53 -14.97
C SER A 110 -6.43 27.27 -15.13
N ARG A 111 -7.20 28.35 -15.05
CA ARG A 111 -8.65 28.40 -15.28
C ARG A 111 -8.93 28.06 -16.75
N LEU A 112 -9.00 26.78 -17.09
CA LEU A 112 -9.38 26.31 -18.43
C LEU A 112 -10.46 25.23 -18.29
N TRP A 113 -11.61 25.65 -17.78
CA TRP A 113 -12.90 25.01 -18.03
C TRP A 113 -13.96 26.10 -17.91
N ARG A 114 -14.45 26.57 -19.05
CA ARG A 114 -15.72 27.30 -19.16
C ARG A 114 -16.63 26.45 -20.06
N PRO A 115 -17.92 26.30 -19.69
CA PRO A 115 -18.90 25.60 -20.52
C PRO A 115 -19.15 26.33 -21.84
#